data_AF-F8SRH9-F1
#
_entry.id   AF-F8SRH9-F1
#
_cell.length_a   1.000
_cell.length_b   1.000
_cell.length_c   1.000
_cell.angle_alpha   90.00
_cell.angle_beta   90.00
_cell.angle_gamma   90.00
#
_symmetry.space_group_name_H-M   'P 1'
#
loop_
_entity.id
_entity.type
_entity.pdbx_description
1 polymer ?
#
loop_
_entity_poly.entity_id
_entity_poly.type
_entity_poly.pdbx_seq_one_letter_code
_entity_poly.pdbx_strand_id
1 'polypeptide(L)'
;MSYVLKYQIAKDKDLTGNNTFILTTDADIEFTAESAVVLLDMLDSDPLVGAVCARTHPQGSGLLYWYQVFDYAIGHWFQKAAEHILGCVLCCPGCFSAFRCSAIESVLDEYSTEVANSKATEFLTKDMGEDRWLCTLLVEKGWRLEYCAVSENHTHCPEDFDTFFKQRRRWIPSTVANLSLLITQASKVTQGNDTVSILFVLFQGVLVFSTAISPATVILVIASGFSSACKVSDSSVIATIVILVLLSVAYGLFCIYGNPQHQLDVAKAASLILVIFMCVVFAGNLKNMIYDIVSLGKDCSISATCSHYEKVSNAINGTFYFPLTPSTMYLVLFTLLFILAGLLHMNEFSCLIHGVWYFLALPS
;
A
#
# COMPACT_ATOMS: atom_id res chain seq x y z
N MET A 1 8.93 11.45 27.29
CA MET A 1 7.82 12.21 26.66
C MET A 1 6.82 12.73 27.69
N SER A 2 6.16 11.88 28.49
CA SER A 2 5.14 12.28 29.49
C SER A 2 5.58 13.42 30.45
N TYR A 3 6.79 13.31 31.01
CA TYR A 3 7.32 14.31 31.94
C TYR A 3 7.51 15.69 31.28
N VAL A 4 8.06 15.73 30.06
CA VAL A 4 8.30 16.96 29.32
C VAL A 4 6.99 17.63 28.94
N LEU A 5 6.01 16.83 28.49
CA LEU A 5 4.68 17.32 28.13
C LEU A 5 4.00 17.99 29.33
N LYS A 6 3.93 17.26 30.45
CA LYS A 6 3.32 17.74 31.70
C LYS A 6 4.06 18.95 32.25
N TYR A 7 5.38 18.99 32.14
CA TYR A 7 6.19 20.11 32.60
C TYR A 7 5.94 21.39 31.77
N GLN A 8 5.92 21.28 30.43
CA GLN A 8 5.71 22.43 29.55
C GLN A 8 4.29 22.98 29.67
N ILE A 9 3.28 22.11 29.68
CA ILE A 9 1.88 22.51 29.89
C ILE A 9 1.70 23.13 31.28
N ALA A 10 2.34 22.61 32.33
CA ALA A 10 2.23 23.19 33.68
C ALA A 10 2.90 24.57 33.82
N LYS A 11 3.83 24.93 32.93
CA LYS A 11 4.59 26.19 33.00
C LYS A 11 3.78 27.38 32.50
N ASP A 12 2.82 27.16 31.61
CA ASP A 12 1.96 28.19 31.04
C ASP A 12 0.49 27.84 31.27
N LYS A 13 -0.23 28.68 32.01
CA LYS A 13 -1.62 28.41 32.39
C LYS A 13 -2.59 28.48 31.22
N ASP A 14 -2.19 29.08 30.11
CA ASP A 14 -3.00 29.19 28.89
C ASP A 14 -2.81 27.97 27.98
N LEU A 15 -1.79 27.13 28.25
CA LEU A 15 -1.57 25.87 27.56
C LEU A 15 -2.37 24.74 28.22
N THR A 16 -3.03 23.96 27.37
CA THR A 16 -3.78 22.75 27.68
C THR A 16 -3.34 21.64 26.72
N GLY A 17 -3.67 20.39 27.03
CA GLY A 17 -3.45 19.30 26.09
C GLY A 17 -4.19 19.49 24.75
N ASN A 18 -5.24 20.31 24.71
CA ASN A 18 -6.05 20.52 23.50
C ASN A 18 -5.48 21.58 22.56
N ASN A 19 -4.78 22.60 23.05
CA ASN A 19 -4.17 23.67 22.23
C ASN A 19 -2.64 23.56 22.18
N THR A 20 -2.09 22.41 22.57
CA THR A 20 -0.67 22.09 22.47
C THR A 20 -0.49 20.90 21.53
N PHE A 21 0.49 20.99 20.63
CA PHE A 21 0.74 20.00 19.59
C PHE A 21 2.19 19.52 19.61
N ILE A 22 2.41 18.29 19.15
CA ILE A 22 3.72 17.67 18.98
C ILE A 22 3.90 17.39 17.50
N LEU A 23 4.93 17.98 16.89
CA LEU A 23 5.38 17.61 15.55
C LEU A 23 6.43 16.50 15.67
N THR A 24 6.19 15.36 15.04
CA THR A 24 7.19 14.29 14.86
C THR A 24 7.87 14.46 13.51
N THR A 25 9.19 14.32 13.50
CA THR A 25 9.99 14.34 12.28
C THR A 25 11.13 13.35 12.39
N ASP A 26 11.41 12.65 11.30
CA ASP A 26 12.66 11.89 11.17
C ASP A 26 13.82 12.85 10.88
N ALA A 27 15.05 12.37 11.09
CA ALA A 27 16.26 13.18 10.98
C ALA A 27 16.63 13.52 9.52
N ASP A 28 16.10 12.77 8.55
CA ASP A 28 16.35 12.88 7.12
C ASP A 28 15.22 13.59 6.37
N ILE A 29 14.37 14.35 7.08
CA ILE A 29 13.18 14.97 6.51
C ILE A 29 13.42 16.44 6.18
N GLU A 30 13.07 16.80 4.96
CA GLU A 30 13.02 18.18 4.49
C GLU A 30 11.56 18.64 4.42
N PHE A 31 11.22 19.71 5.15
CA PHE A 31 9.90 20.32 5.14
C PHE A 31 9.98 21.85 5.24
N THR A 32 8.90 22.53 4.87
CA THR A 32 8.81 24.00 4.96
C THR A 32 8.02 24.44 6.19
N ALA A 33 8.22 25.68 6.62
CA ALA A 33 7.45 26.24 7.73
C ALA A 33 5.94 26.26 7.41
N GLU A 34 5.59 26.55 6.16
CA GLU A 34 4.22 26.53 5.65
C GLU A 34 3.59 25.15 5.79
N SER A 35 4.30 24.08 5.41
CA SER A 35 3.81 22.71 5.56
C SER A 35 3.51 22.38 7.03
N ALA A 36 4.37 22.81 7.96
CA ALA A 36 4.14 22.60 9.40
C ALA A 36 2.93 23.41 9.91
N VAL A 37 2.78 24.67 9.50
CA VAL A 37 1.65 25.52 9.87
C VAL A 37 0.33 24.91 9.39
N VAL A 38 0.26 24.39 8.17
CA VAL A 38 -0.95 23.74 7.65
C VAL A 38 -1.38 22.54 8.50
N LEU A 39 -0.44 21.74 9.01
CA LEU A 39 -0.78 20.63 9.92
C LEU A 39 -1.39 21.14 11.23
N LEU A 40 -0.84 22.22 11.77
CA LEU A 40 -1.34 22.85 12.99
C LEU A 40 -2.72 23.48 12.77
N ASP A 41 -2.94 24.15 11.64
CA ASP A 41 -4.22 24.77 11.29
C ASP A 41 -5.33 23.71 11.18
N MET A 42 -5.04 22.55 10.59
CA MET A 42 -6.02 21.45 10.53
C MET A 42 -6.33 20.90 11.93
N LEU A 43 -5.31 20.75 12.78
CA LEU A 43 -5.53 20.34 14.18
C LEU A 43 -6.33 21.40 14.96
N ASP A 44 -6.09 22.69 14.76
CA ASP A 44 -6.82 23.74 15.48
C ASP A 44 -8.29 23.83 15.01
N SER A 45 -8.56 23.49 13.74
CA SER A 45 -9.89 23.61 13.13
C SER A 45 -10.95 22.66 13.70
N ASP A 46 -10.57 21.47 14.18
CA ASP A 46 -11.48 20.47 14.72
C ASP A 46 -10.91 19.83 16.01
N PRO A 47 -11.54 20.04 17.18
CA PRO A 47 -11.05 19.50 18.45
C PRO A 47 -11.08 17.97 18.53
N LEU A 48 -11.81 17.27 17.66
CA LEU A 48 -11.85 15.81 17.60
C LEU A 48 -10.69 15.21 16.80
N VAL A 49 -9.94 16.04 16.06
CA VAL A 49 -8.74 15.58 15.34
C VAL A 49 -7.59 15.43 16.32
N GLY A 50 -7.11 14.19 16.47
CA GLY A 50 -6.01 13.83 17.34
C GLY A 50 -4.64 13.84 16.65
N ALA A 51 -4.61 13.64 15.33
CA ALA A 51 -3.37 13.69 14.55
C ALA A 51 -3.63 14.05 13.08
N VAL A 52 -2.61 14.60 12.44
CA VAL A 52 -2.60 14.92 11.01
C VAL A 52 -1.25 14.53 10.43
N CYS A 53 -1.25 13.76 9.32
CA CYS A 53 -0.05 13.47 8.55
C CYS A 53 -0.04 14.15 7.18
N ALA A 54 1.14 14.46 6.69
CA ALA A 54 1.37 15.13 5.41
C ALA A 54 1.52 14.18 4.22
N ARG A 55 1.61 14.74 3.01
CA ARG A 55 2.11 14.08 1.79
C ARG A 55 3.64 13.98 1.84
N THR A 56 4.18 12.76 1.87
CA THR A 56 5.63 12.52 1.90
C THR A 56 6.17 12.09 0.54
N HIS A 57 7.12 12.84 -0.02
CA HIS A 57 7.77 12.53 -1.29
C HIS A 57 9.13 11.87 -1.05
N PRO A 58 9.45 10.77 -1.76
CA PRO A 58 10.79 10.20 -1.66
C PRO A 58 11.79 11.09 -2.40
N GLN A 59 13.00 11.18 -1.86
CA GLN A 59 14.20 11.73 -2.46
C GLN A 59 15.30 10.66 -2.50
N GLY A 60 16.16 10.74 -3.50
CA GLY A 60 17.23 9.79 -3.72
C GLY A 60 17.59 9.66 -5.18
N SER A 61 18.28 8.58 -5.51
CA SER A 61 18.85 8.31 -6.82
C SER A 61 18.83 6.83 -7.17
N GLY A 62 18.97 6.53 -8.47
CA GLY A 62 19.01 5.16 -8.97
C GLY A 62 17.64 4.51 -9.18
N LEU A 63 17.68 3.23 -9.56
CA LEU A 63 16.49 2.48 -9.96
C LEU A 63 15.56 2.18 -8.77
N LEU A 64 16.12 1.95 -7.58
CA LEU A 64 15.32 1.69 -6.39
C LEU A 64 14.58 2.95 -5.92
N TYR A 65 15.19 4.13 -6.08
CA TYR A 65 14.50 5.40 -5.92
C TYR A 65 13.31 5.54 -6.88
N TRP A 66 13.50 5.26 -8.19
CA TRP A 66 12.39 5.31 -9.16
C TRP A 66 11.23 4.40 -8.78
N TYR A 67 11.52 3.18 -8.33
CA TYR A 67 10.49 2.28 -7.80
C TYR A 67 9.68 2.96 -6.69
N GLN A 68 10.38 3.59 -5.75
CA GLN A 68 9.76 4.23 -4.59
C GLN A 68 9.01 5.52 -4.94
N VAL A 69 9.44 6.28 -5.95
CA VAL A 69 8.68 7.44 -6.45
C VAL A 69 7.26 7.03 -6.83
N PHE A 70 7.12 5.92 -7.55
CA PHE A 70 5.81 5.41 -7.93
C PHE A 70 5.06 4.79 -6.73
N ASP A 71 5.75 3.98 -5.92
CA ASP A 71 5.15 3.31 -4.75
C ASP A 71 4.56 4.31 -3.73
N TYR A 72 5.29 5.38 -3.43
CA TYR A 72 4.81 6.44 -2.55
C TYR A 72 3.64 7.20 -3.18
N ALA A 73 3.69 7.49 -4.48
CA ALA A 73 2.62 8.19 -5.17
C ALA A 73 1.30 7.40 -5.10
N ILE A 74 1.30 6.11 -5.48
CA ILE A 74 0.07 5.30 -5.44
C ILE A 74 -0.44 5.09 -4.02
N GLY A 75 0.46 4.97 -3.02
CA GLY A 75 0.06 4.87 -1.61
C GLY A 75 -0.72 6.10 -1.14
N HIS A 76 -0.31 7.29 -1.57
CA HIS A 76 -0.96 8.54 -1.19
C HIS A 76 -2.21 8.84 -2.04
N TRP A 77 -2.15 8.61 -3.35
CA TRP A 77 -3.27 8.86 -4.27
C TRP A 77 -4.47 7.97 -3.99
N PHE A 78 -4.24 6.72 -3.59
CA PHE A 78 -5.31 5.75 -3.36
C PHE A 78 -5.53 5.51 -1.88
N GLN A 79 -4.59 4.86 -1.19
CA GLN A 79 -4.86 4.33 0.15
C GLN A 79 -5.06 5.46 1.16
N LYS A 80 -4.14 6.43 1.25
CA LYS A 80 -4.28 7.53 2.22
C LYS A 80 -5.48 8.42 1.93
N ALA A 81 -5.69 8.78 0.67
CA ALA A 81 -6.85 9.56 0.27
C ALA A 81 -8.17 8.83 0.59
N ALA A 82 -8.28 7.53 0.28
CA ALA A 82 -9.46 6.73 0.59
C ALA A 82 -9.66 6.59 2.11
N GLU A 83 -8.59 6.34 2.88
CA GLU A 83 -8.65 6.28 4.34
C GLU A 83 -9.22 7.58 4.94
N HIS A 84 -8.71 8.72 4.49
CA HIS A 84 -9.12 10.04 4.96
C HIS A 84 -10.57 10.39 4.60
N ILE A 85 -11.02 10.04 3.39
CA ILE A 85 -12.38 10.35 2.92
C ILE A 85 -13.42 9.41 3.55
N LEU A 86 -13.12 8.11 3.65
CA LEU A 86 -14.08 7.10 4.09
C LEU A 86 -14.18 6.99 5.62
N GLY A 87 -13.20 7.50 6.35
CA GLY A 87 -13.23 7.49 7.80
C GLY A 87 -12.03 8.19 8.41
N CYS A 88 -10.98 7.42 8.68
CA CYS A 88 -9.85 7.85 9.47
C CYS A 88 -8.54 7.27 8.91
N VAL A 89 -7.47 8.05 8.94
CA VAL A 89 -6.14 7.58 8.57
C VAL A 89 -5.64 6.56 9.59
N LEU A 90 -5.11 5.43 9.14
CA LEU A 90 -4.68 4.33 10.04
C LEU A 90 -3.18 4.28 10.32
N CYS A 91 -2.45 5.28 9.84
CA CYS A 91 -1.03 5.47 10.11
C CYS A 91 -0.65 6.92 9.83
N CYS A 92 -0.23 7.65 10.84
CA CYS A 92 0.44 8.93 10.72
C CYS A 92 1.93 8.63 10.85
N PRO A 93 2.70 8.61 9.75
CA PRO A 93 4.11 8.18 9.80
C PRO A 93 4.94 9.14 10.66
N GLY A 94 5.95 8.60 11.35
CA GLY A 94 6.85 9.38 12.21
C GLY A 94 7.61 10.50 11.48
N CYS A 95 7.78 10.36 10.16
CA CYS A 95 8.54 11.30 9.32
C CYS A 95 8.02 12.74 9.31
N PHE A 96 6.71 12.98 9.25
CA PHE A 96 6.15 14.33 9.28
C PHE A 96 4.66 14.32 9.61
N SER A 97 4.37 14.25 10.91
CA SER A 97 3.01 14.21 11.44
C SER A 97 2.89 15.08 12.70
N ALA A 98 1.75 15.74 12.87
CA ALA A 98 1.46 16.52 14.06
C ALA A 98 0.39 15.81 14.90
N PHE A 99 0.55 15.82 16.22
CA PHE A 99 -0.34 15.16 17.17
C PHE A 99 -0.79 16.12 18.26
N ARG A 100 -2.07 16.06 18.62
CA ARG A 100 -2.61 16.77 19.78
C ARG A 100 -2.10 16.15 21.07
N CYS A 101 -1.67 16.97 22.02
CA CYS A 101 -1.11 16.50 23.27
C CYS A 101 -2.13 15.67 24.08
N SER A 102 -3.39 16.10 24.17
CA SER A 102 -4.45 15.35 24.85
C SER A 102 -4.73 13.99 24.21
N ALA A 103 -4.59 13.89 22.89
CA ALA A 103 -4.72 12.63 22.18
C ALA A 103 -3.58 11.67 22.57
N ILE A 104 -2.33 12.13 22.55
CA ILE A 104 -1.17 11.35 22.99
C ILE A 104 -1.31 10.93 24.46
N GLU A 105 -1.69 11.84 25.36
CA GLU A 105 -1.87 11.55 26.78
C GLU A 105 -2.88 10.42 27.03
N SER A 106 -3.93 10.33 26.20
CA SER A 106 -4.99 9.32 26.35
C SER A 106 -4.54 7.89 26.04
N VAL A 107 -3.41 7.71 25.34
CA VAL A 107 -2.90 6.40 24.88
C VAL A 107 -1.48 6.09 25.37
N LEU A 108 -0.78 7.06 25.96
CA LEU A 108 0.66 6.96 26.23
C LEU A 108 1.04 5.78 27.13
N ASP A 109 0.22 5.47 28.14
CA ASP A 109 0.49 4.36 29.08
C ASP A 109 0.42 3.01 28.35
N GLU A 110 -0.53 2.83 27.44
CA GLU A 110 -0.70 1.61 26.66
C GLU A 110 0.33 1.50 25.53
N TYR A 111 0.61 2.63 24.85
CA TYR A 111 1.64 2.73 23.82
C TYR A 111 3.03 2.37 24.37
N SER A 112 3.34 2.77 25.60
CA SER A 112 4.64 2.54 26.23
C SER A 112 4.80 1.13 26.84
N THR A 113 3.81 0.24 26.67
CA THR A 113 3.91 -1.13 27.17
C THR A 113 4.87 -1.96 26.32
N GLU A 114 5.76 -2.69 26.98
CA GLU A 114 6.65 -3.63 26.30
C GLU A 114 5.87 -4.79 25.67
N VAL A 115 6.47 -5.43 24.67
CA VAL A 115 5.98 -6.68 24.10
C VAL A 115 6.01 -7.74 25.18
N ALA A 116 4.84 -8.31 25.51
CA ALA A 116 4.80 -9.41 26.47
C ALA A 116 5.56 -10.62 25.90
N ASN A 117 6.36 -11.27 26.76
CA ASN A 117 7.18 -12.42 26.38
C ASN A 117 6.39 -13.43 25.52
N SER A 118 6.92 -13.71 24.33
CA SER A 118 6.42 -14.72 23.37
C SER A 118 5.15 -14.38 22.57
N LYS A 119 4.67 -13.12 22.55
CA LYS A 119 3.56 -12.74 21.66
C LYS A 119 4.05 -12.13 20.35
N ALA A 120 4.08 -12.97 19.30
CA ALA A 120 4.46 -12.54 17.95
C ALA A 120 3.58 -11.41 17.39
N THR A 121 2.29 -11.39 17.71
CA THR A 121 1.37 -10.33 17.25
C THR A 121 1.70 -8.97 17.86
N GLU A 122 2.02 -8.93 19.16
CA GLU A 122 2.44 -7.68 19.82
C GLU A 122 3.79 -7.19 19.28
N PHE A 123 4.71 -8.09 18.93
CA PHE A 123 5.96 -7.70 18.26
C PHE A 123 5.69 -7.04 16.89
N LEU A 124 4.78 -7.61 16.09
CA LEU A 124 4.43 -7.06 14.79
C LEU A 124 3.72 -5.70 14.88
N THR A 125 2.87 -5.50 15.90
CA THR A 125 2.16 -4.23 16.06
C THR A 125 3.00 -3.17 16.76
N LYS A 126 3.59 -3.48 17.92
CA LYS A 126 4.27 -2.51 18.79
C LYS A 126 5.70 -2.18 18.35
N ASP A 127 6.51 -3.17 18.00
CA ASP A 127 7.95 -2.96 17.68
C ASP A 127 8.20 -2.73 16.19
N MET A 128 7.41 -3.36 15.31
CA MET A 128 7.56 -3.26 13.85
C MET A 128 6.64 -2.23 13.21
N GLY A 129 5.69 -1.67 13.96
CA GLY A 129 4.68 -0.76 13.42
C GLY A 129 4.25 0.26 14.46
N GLU A 130 5.21 0.82 15.18
CA GLU A 130 5.01 1.78 16.27
C GLU A 130 4.05 2.93 15.88
N ASP A 131 4.21 3.49 14.67
CA ASP A 131 3.33 4.55 14.15
C ASP A 131 1.89 4.07 13.97
N ARG A 132 1.73 2.85 13.44
CA ARG A 132 0.41 2.23 13.23
C ARG A 132 -0.23 1.83 14.55
N TRP A 133 0.57 1.36 15.50
CA TRP A 133 0.10 1.01 16.83
C TRP A 133 -0.40 2.24 17.57
N LEU A 134 0.35 3.35 17.53
CA LEU A 134 -0.09 4.62 18.07
C LEU A 134 -1.42 5.06 17.44
N CYS A 135 -1.52 5.02 16.12
CA CYS A 135 -2.74 5.40 15.42
C CYS A 135 -3.92 4.47 15.75
N THR A 136 -3.67 3.17 15.88
CA THR A 136 -4.69 2.19 16.28
C THR A 136 -5.25 2.53 17.66
N LEU A 137 -4.37 2.83 18.63
CA LEU A 137 -4.80 3.24 19.96
C LEU A 137 -5.59 4.55 19.94
N LEU A 138 -5.14 5.55 19.17
CA LEU A 138 -5.85 6.82 19.05
C LEU A 138 -7.26 6.63 18.47
N VAL A 139 -7.38 5.82 17.43
CA VAL A 139 -8.67 5.46 16.81
C VAL A 139 -9.55 4.71 17.80
N GLU A 140 -9.01 3.77 18.57
CA GLU A 140 -9.73 3.06 19.64
C GLU A 140 -10.21 3.98 20.76
N LYS A 141 -9.53 5.10 21.01
CA LYS A 141 -9.94 6.15 21.97
C LYS A 141 -10.91 7.19 21.39
N GLY A 142 -11.32 7.04 20.14
CA GLY A 142 -12.32 7.91 19.51
C GLY A 142 -11.75 9.13 18.79
N TRP A 143 -10.42 9.23 18.64
CA TRP A 143 -9.81 10.34 17.92
C TRP A 143 -9.93 10.17 16.40
N ARG A 144 -10.13 11.29 15.70
CA ARG A 144 -10.02 11.36 14.25
C ARG A 144 -8.59 11.63 13.84
N LEU A 145 -8.09 10.93 12.83
CA LEU A 145 -6.75 11.11 12.26
C LEU A 145 -6.91 11.46 10.78
N GLU A 146 -6.22 12.52 10.35
CA GLU A 146 -6.41 13.10 9.03
C GLU A 146 -5.15 13.10 8.18
N TYR A 147 -5.35 13.21 6.87
CA TYR A 147 -4.30 13.32 5.88
C TYR A 147 -4.40 14.68 5.19
N CYS A 148 -3.32 15.44 5.22
CA CYS A 148 -3.20 16.71 4.51
C CYS A 148 -2.43 16.52 3.20
N ALA A 149 -3.13 16.56 2.06
CA ALA A 149 -2.47 16.49 0.76
C ALA A 149 -1.70 17.77 0.38
N VAL A 150 -1.99 18.90 1.03
CA VAL A 150 -1.36 20.22 0.75
C VAL A 150 -0.09 20.43 1.57
N SER A 151 0.02 19.78 2.72
CA SER A 151 1.26 19.79 3.52
C SER A 151 2.20 18.76 2.95
N GLU A 152 3.36 19.20 2.47
CA GLU A 152 4.34 18.35 1.78
C GLU A 152 5.67 18.30 2.54
N ASN A 153 6.31 17.13 2.54
CA ASN A 153 7.66 16.90 3.04
C ASN A 153 8.41 15.92 2.15
N HIS A 154 9.73 15.87 2.27
CA HIS A 154 10.59 14.95 1.52
C HIS A 154 11.43 14.10 2.46
N THR A 155 11.60 12.81 2.13
CA THR A 155 12.39 11.83 2.91
C THR A 155 13.42 11.14 2.04
N HIS A 156 14.60 10.87 2.60
CA HIS A 156 15.60 10.08 1.91
C HIS A 156 15.24 8.60 1.95
N CYS A 157 14.76 8.09 0.82
CA CYS A 157 14.38 6.70 0.71
C CYS A 157 15.61 5.78 0.56
N PRO A 158 15.51 4.49 0.95
CA PRO A 158 16.58 3.53 0.76
C PRO A 158 17.03 3.42 -0.71
N GLU A 159 18.33 3.61 -0.97
CA GLU A 159 18.92 3.45 -2.31
C GLU A 159 19.53 2.06 -2.55
N ASP A 160 19.81 1.32 -1.46
CA ASP A 160 20.34 -0.04 -1.50
C ASP A 160 19.28 -1.10 -1.16
N PHE A 161 19.43 -2.29 -1.74
CA PHE A 161 18.47 -3.37 -1.59
C PHE A 161 18.36 -3.88 -0.14
N ASP A 162 19.43 -3.88 0.64
CA ASP A 162 19.38 -4.42 2.02
C ASP A 162 18.53 -3.53 2.91
N THR A 163 18.77 -2.22 2.86
CA THR A 163 18.01 -1.25 3.64
C THR A 163 16.54 -1.26 3.21
N PHE A 164 16.28 -1.27 1.89
CA PHE A 164 14.93 -1.37 1.36
C PHE A 164 14.21 -2.66 1.81
N PHE A 165 14.86 -3.81 1.67
CA PHE A 165 14.23 -5.09 2.03
C PHE A 165 13.96 -5.17 3.55
N LYS A 166 14.89 -4.70 4.39
CA LYS A 166 14.69 -4.61 5.84
C LYS A 166 13.52 -3.69 6.19
N GLN A 167 13.35 -2.57 5.48
CA GLN A 167 12.21 -1.68 5.64
C GLN A 167 10.89 -2.42 5.29
N ARG A 168 10.83 -3.11 4.15
CA ARG A 168 9.62 -3.85 3.72
C ARG A 168 9.24 -5.00 4.66
N ARG A 169 10.24 -5.70 5.22
CA ARG A 169 10.04 -6.74 6.25
C ARG A 169 9.38 -6.21 7.52
N ARG A 170 9.53 -4.93 7.81
CA ARG A 170 8.90 -4.28 8.97
C ARG A 170 7.51 -3.76 8.59
N TRP A 171 7.42 -3.01 7.51
CA TRP A 171 6.20 -2.30 7.11
C TRP A 171 5.05 -3.22 6.67
N ILE A 172 5.32 -4.25 5.87
CA ILE A 172 4.25 -5.08 5.32
C ILE A 172 3.60 -5.92 6.43
N PRO A 173 4.36 -6.67 7.25
CA PRO A 173 3.75 -7.47 8.32
C PRO A 173 3.04 -6.61 9.37
N SER A 174 3.61 -5.46 9.75
CA SER A 174 2.97 -4.58 10.75
C SER A 174 1.70 -3.94 10.22
N THR A 175 1.63 -3.63 8.91
CA THR A 175 0.40 -3.17 8.26
C THR A 175 -0.70 -4.23 8.35
N VAL A 176 -0.40 -5.48 7.95
CA VAL A 176 -1.39 -6.58 8.01
C VAL A 176 -1.82 -6.84 9.45
N ALA A 177 -0.89 -6.84 10.41
CA ALA A 177 -1.19 -7.10 11.82
C ALA A 177 -2.12 -6.03 12.42
N ASN A 178 -1.80 -4.74 12.22
CA ASN A 178 -2.63 -3.64 12.74
C ASN A 178 -4.01 -3.57 12.06
N LEU A 179 -4.08 -3.78 10.74
CA LEU A 179 -5.38 -3.84 10.05
C LEU A 179 -6.23 -5.04 10.52
N SER A 180 -5.61 -6.20 10.72
CA SER A 180 -6.31 -7.38 11.26
C SER A 180 -6.84 -7.12 12.68
N LEU A 181 -6.09 -6.37 13.49
CA LEU A 181 -6.53 -5.96 14.81
C LEU A 181 -7.76 -5.05 14.74
N LEU A 182 -7.72 -4.02 13.88
CA LEU A 182 -8.87 -3.13 13.63
C LEU A 182 -10.12 -3.91 13.20
N ILE A 183 -9.97 -4.87 12.27
CA ILE A 183 -11.07 -5.70 11.78
C ILE A 183 -11.62 -6.59 12.90
N THR A 184 -10.73 -7.20 13.70
CA THR A 184 -11.15 -8.07 14.82
C THR A 184 -11.86 -7.27 15.91
N GLN A 185 -11.48 -6.00 16.10
CA GLN A 185 -12.08 -5.10 17.09
C GLN A 185 -13.18 -4.19 16.51
N ALA A 186 -13.71 -4.50 15.32
CA ALA A 186 -14.65 -3.64 14.58
C ALA A 186 -15.77 -3.08 15.46
N SER A 187 -16.48 -3.94 16.19
CA SER A 187 -17.62 -3.55 17.04
C SER A 187 -17.22 -2.50 18.08
N LYS A 188 -16.11 -2.71 18.79
CA LYS A 188 -15.59 -1.80 19.82
C LYS A 188 -15.21 -0.45 19.21
N VAL A 189 -14.48 -0.47 18.09
CA VAL A 189 -14.00 0.76 17.44
C VAL A 189 -15.17 1.57 16.86
N THR A 190 -16.12 0.92 16.19
CA THR A 190 -17.28 1.60 15.59
C THR A 190 -18.24 2.20 16.63
N GLN A 191 -18.24 1.69 17.87
CA GLN A 191 -19.05 2.24 18.95
C GLN A 191 -18.35 3.39 19.69
N GLY A 192 -17.01 3.40 19.66
CA GLY A 192 -16.19 4.41 20.36
C GLY A 192 -15.71 5.54 19.46
N ASN A 193 -15.85 5.42 18.13
CA ASN A 193 -15.34 6.39 17.17
C ASN A 193 -16.32 6.59 16.00
N ASP A 194 -17.00 7.74 15.98
CA ASP A 194 -18.00 8.07 14.97
C ASP A 194 -17.42 8.21 13.55
N THR A 195 -16.10 8.40 13.43
CA THR A 195 -15.41 8.49 12.13
C THR A 195 -15.13 7.13 11.51
N VAL A 196 -15.16 6.05 12.31
CA VAL A 196 -14.91 4.69 11.83
C VAL A 196 -16.25 3.96 11.69
N SER A 197 -16.72 3.89 10.45
CA SER A 197 -17.95 3.16 10.11
C SER A 197 -17.70 1.66 9.87
N ILE A 198 -18.76 0.84 9.95
CA ILE A 198 -18.66 -0.57 9.54
C ILE A 198 -18.25 -0.73 8.07
N LEU A 199 -18.68 0.19 7.20
CA LEU A 199 -18.29 0.19 5.79
C LEU A 199 -16.79 0.46 5.63
N PHE A 200 -16.24 1.37 6.43
CA PHE A 200 -14.80 1.61 6.48
C PHE A 200 -14.05 0.34 6.93
N VAL A 201 -14.52 -0.34 7.97
CA VAL A 201 -13.88 -1.60 8.41
C VAL A 201 -13.98 -2.69 7.34
N LEU A 202 -15.11 -2.79 6.63
CA LEU A 202 -15.27 -3.70 5.50
C LEU A 202 -14.29 -3.36 4.36
N PHE A 203 -14.11 -2.07 4.04
CA PHE A 203 -13.11 -1.61 3.08
C PHE A 203 -11.69 -2.05 3.48
N GLN A 204 -11.30 -1.87 4.75
CA GLN A 204 -10.01 -2.36 5.26
C GLN A 204 -9.90 -3.90 5.17
N GLY A 205 -10.99 -4.62 5.44
CA GLY A 205 -11.06 -6.07 5.26
C GLY A 205 -10.83 -6.50 3.81
N VAL A 206 -11.42 -5.79 2.85
CA VAL A 206 -11.18 -6.02 1.42
C VAL A 206 -9.73 -5.75 1.04
N LEU A 207 -9.08 -4.71 1.60
CA LEU A 207 -7.65 -4.44 1.36
C LEU A 207 -6.74 -5.55 1.90
N VAL A 208 -6.99 -6.05 3.12
CA VAL A 208 -6.24 -7.18 3.69
C VAL A 208 -6.44 -8.44 2.84
N PHE A 209 -7.68 -8.73 2.44
CA PHE A 209 -7.98 -9.85 1.55
C PHE A 209 -7.28 -9.71 0.19
N SER A 210 -7.31 -8.49 -0.40
CA SER A 210 -6.64 -8.18 -1.67
C SER A 210 -5.13 -8.38 -1.57
N THR A 211 -4.53 -7.99 -0.44
CA THR A 211 -3.10 -8.22 -0.16
C THR A 211 -2.77 -9.71 -0.13
N ALA A 212 -3.64 -10.54 0.48
CA ALA A 212 -3.45 -11.99 0.56
C ALA A 212 -3.54 -12.70 -0.80
N ILE A 213 -4.41 -12.23 -1.71
CA ILE A 213 -4.56 -12.83 -3.06
C ILE A 213 -3.55 -12.28 -4.08
N SER A 214 -2.94 -11.12 -3.82
CA SER A 214 -2.04 -10.43 -4.75
C SER A 214 -0.90 -11.31 -5.30
N PRO A 215 -0.22 -12.16 -4.52
CA PRO A 215 0.79 -13.07 -5.05
C PRO A 215 0.25 -14.01 -6.13
N ALA A 216 -0.98 -14.52 -5.98
CA ALA A 216 -1.60 -15.37 -6.97
C ALA A 216 -1.88 -14.60 -8.28
N THR A 217 -2.37 -13.36 -8.18
CA THR A 217 -2.60 -12.50 -9.34
C THR A 217 -1.30 -12.22 -10.09
N VAL A 218 -0.20 -11.92 -9.38
CA VAL A 218 1.12 -11.70 -10.01
C VAL A 218 1.61 -12.96 -10.73
N ILE A 219 1.50 -14.14 -10.10
CA ILE A 219 1.88 -15.41 -10.74
C ILE A 219 1.08 -15.66 -12.03
N LEU A 220 -0.22 -15.35 -12.05
CA LEU A 220 -1.06 -15.49 -13.24
C LEU A 220 -0.66 -14.51 -14.36
N VAL A 221 -0.35 -13.26 -14.02
CA VAL A 221 0.14 -12.25 -14.98
C VAL A 221 1.50 -12.69 -15.57
N ILE A 222 2.37 -13.26 -14.74
CA ILE A 222 3.66 -13.80 -15.16
C ILE A 222 3.47 -14.98 -16.11
N ALA A 223 2.65 -15.97 -15.73
CA ALA A 223 2.42 -17.17 -16.53
C ALA A 223 1.77 -16.84 -17.89
N SER A 224 0.81 -15.90 -17.90
CA SER A 224 0.15 -15.44 -19.13
C SER A 224 1.12 -14.71 -20.07
N GLY A 225 1.92 -13.79 -19.54
CA GLY A 225 2.90 -13.05 -20.32
C GLY A 225 3.99 -13.96 -20.88
N PHE A 226 4.53 -14.86 -20.05
CA PHE A 226 5.56 -15.81 -20.46
C PHE A 226 5.07 -16.75 -21.57
N SER A 227 3.86 -17.29 -21.44
CA SER A 227 3.24 -18.15 -22.45
C SER A 227 3.16 -17.47 -23.82
N SER A 228 2.73 -16.21 -23.83
CA SER A 228 2.59 -15.43 -25.06
C SER A 228 3.92 -15.04 -25.69
N ALA A 229 4.91 -14.70 -24.87
CA ALA A 229 6.25 -14.34 -25.33
C ALA A 229 6.93 -15.53 -26.02
N CYS A 230 6.89 -16.71 -25.39
CA CYS A 230 7.61 -17.89 -25.82
C CYS A 230 6.79 -18.86 -26.71
N LYS A 231 5.52 -18.55 -27.00
CA LYS A 231 4.58 -19.39 -27.78
C LYS A 231 4.48 -20.83 -27.25
N VAL A 232 4.31 -20.95 -25.95
CA VAL A 232 4.38 -22.25 -25.26
C VAL A 232 2.99 -22.89 -25.15
N SER A 233 2.92 -24.22 -25.04
CA SER A 233 1.65 -24.97 -24.94
C SER A 233 0.95 -24.78 -23.59
N ASP A 234 -0.37 -25.04 -23.51
CA ASP A 234 -1.14 -24.88 -22.26
C ASP A 234 -0.55 -25.65 -21.07
N SER A 235 -0.01 -26.85 -21.30
CA SER A 235 0.65 -27.65 -20.26
C SER A 235 1.86 -26.95 -19.63
N SER A 236 2.56 -26.10 -20.39
CA SER A 236 3.69 -25.32 -19.89
C SER A 236 3.28 -24.12 -19.03
N VAL A 237 2.06 -23.60 -19.22
CA VAL A 237 1.50 -22.52 -18.41
C VAL A 237 1.26 -23.03 -16.99
N ILE A 238 0.63 -24.20 -16.89
CA ILE A 238 0.41 -24.88 -15.60
C ILE A 238 1.75 -25.17 -14.93
N ALA A 239 2.74 -25.68 -15.68
CA ALA A 239 4.08 -25.92 -15.15
C ALA A 239 4.73 -24.63 -14.61
N THR A 240 4.60 -23.50 -15.33
CA THR A 240 5.13 -22.20 -14.91
C THR A 240 4.48 -21.73 -13.60
N ILE A 241 3.16 -21.84 -13.49
CA ILE A 241 2.42 -21.49 -12.26
C ILE A 241 2.89 -22.37 -11.09
N VAL A 242 2.96 -23.69 -11.28
CA VAL A 242 3.39 -24.63 -10.25
C VAL A 242 4.82 -24.32 -9.79
N ILE A 243 5.75 -24.06 -10.72
CA ILE A 243 7.13 -23.70 -10.39
C ILE A 243 7.19 -22.42 -9.56
N LEU A 244 6.48 -21.36 -9.98
CA LEU A 244 6.47 -20.09 -9.26
C LEU A 244 5.86 -20.22 -7.86
N VAL A 245 4.77 -20.97 -7.70
CA VAL A 245 4.17 -21.27 -6.38
C VAL A 245 5.16 -22.03 -5.50
N LEU A 246 5.81 -23.07 -6.03
CA LEU A 246 6.80 -23.84 -5.27
C LEU A 246 8.00 -22.97 -4.86
N LEU A 247 8.47 -22.08 -5.72
CA LEU A 247 9.53 -21.11 -5.39
C LEU A 247 9.09 -20.16 -4.28
N SER A 248 7.88 -19.61 -4.35
CA SER A 248 7.34 -18.72 -3.30
C SER A 248 7.18 -19.44 -1.96
N VAL A 249 6.67 -20.68 -1.97
CA VAL A 249 6.53 -21.49 -0.74
C VAL A 249 7.90 -21.87 -0.18
N ALA A 250 8.83 -22.30 -1.03
CA ALA A 250 10.20 -22.64 -0.61
C ALA A 250 10.91 -21.44 0.02
N TYR A 251 10.78 -20.26 -0.59
CA TYR A 251 11.33 -19.04 -0.05
C TYR A 251 10.63 -18.61 1.26
N GLY A 252 9.31 -18.75 1.35
CA GLY A 252 8.56 -18.52 2.60
C GLY A 252 9.02 -19.42 3.74
N LEU A 253 9.22 -20.72 3.48
CA LEU A 253 9.78 -21.66 4.46
C LEU A 253 11.22 -21.28 4.84
N PHE A 254 12.03 -20.85 3.88
CA PHE A 254 13.37 -20.35 4.14
C PHE A 254 13.37 -19.07 5.00
N CYS A 255 12.37 -18.20 4.84
CA CYS A 255 12.19 -17.02 5.70
C CYS A 255 11.84 -17.37 7.15
N ILE A 256 11.20 -18.52 7.40
CA ILE A 256 10.84 -18.98 8.74
C ILE A 256 12.05 -19.61 9.46
N TYR A 257 12.83 -20.43 8.76
CA TYR A 257 13.90 -21.24 9.38
C TYR A 257 15.33 -20.76 9.09
N GLY A 258 15.51 -19.96 8.04
CA GLY A 258 16.82 -19.53 7.56
C GLY A 258 17.41 -18.37 8.35
N ASN A 259 18.71 -18.14 8.18
CA ASN A 259 19.39 -16.98 8.76
C ASN A 259 18.96 -15.69 8.02
N PRO A 260 18.63 -14.59 8.73
CA PRO A 260 18.24 -13.32 8.13
C PRO A 260 19.19 -12.78 7.06
N GLN A 261 20.51 -12.99 7.20
CA GLN A 261 21.48 -12.52 6.21
C GLN A 261 21.37 -13.33 4.91
N HIS A 262 21.27 -14.66 4.99
CA HIS A 262 21.10 -15.49 3.80
C HIS A 262 19.73 -15.28 3.14
N GLN A 263 18.69 -14.95 3.91
CA GLN A 263 17.39 -14.54 3.36
C GLN A 263 17.56 -13.32 2.43
N LEU A 264 18.30 -12.30 2.87
CA LEU A 264 18.60 -11.12 2.06
C LEU A 264 19.37 -11.46 0.79
N ASP A 265 20.40 -12.32 0.89
CA ASP A 265 21.21 -12.70 -0.27
C ASP A 265 20.39 -13.47 -1.32
N VAL A 266 19.53 -14.40 -0.86
CA VAL A 266 18.59 -15.13 -1.73
C VAL A 266 17.56 -14.20 -2.34
N ALA A 267 17.00 -13.26 -1.56
CA ALA A 267 16.06 -12.26 -2.07
C ALA A 267 16.68 -11.43 -3.19
N LYS A 268 17.87 -10.89 -2.97
CA LYS A 268 18.62 -10.10 -3.96
C LYS A 268 18.81 -10.87 -5.28
N ALA A 269 19.31 -12.10 -5.18
CA ALA A 269 19.55 -12.93 -6.36
C ALA A 269 18.24 -13.25 -7.08
N ALA A 270 17.18 -13.61 -6.35
CA ALA A 270 15.87 -13.89 -6.91
C ALA A 270 15.28 -12.66 -7.61
N SER A 271 15.32 -11.48 -6.97
CA SER A 271 14.81 -10.23 -7.56
C SER A 271 15.57 -9.86 -8.85
N LEU A 272 16.90 -10.01 -8.89
CA LEU A 272 17.68 -9.75 -10.10
C LEU A 272 17.26 -10.67 -11.25
N ILE A 273 17.09 -11.97 -10.98
CA ILE A 273 16.64 -12.96 -11.95
C ILE A 273 15.21 -12.65 -12.42
N LEU A 274 14.33 -12.30 -11.49
CA LEU A 274 12.93 -11.99 -11.76
C LEU A 274 12.78 -10.74 -12.63
N VAL A 275 13.57 -9.68 -12.41
CA VAL A 275 13.54 -8.48 -13.27
C VAL A 275 13.85 -8.83 -14.73
N ILE A 276 14.87 -9.66 -14.97
CA ILE A 276 15.24 -10.10 -16.33
C ILE A 276 14.09 -10.92 -16.95
N PHE A 277 13.51 -11.82 -16.16
CA PHE A 277 12.37 -12.63 -16.58
C PHE A 277 11.14 -11.76 -16.89
N MET A 278 10.93 -10.70 -16.12
CA MET A 278 9.80 -9.78 -16.27
C MET A 278 9.87 -8.92 -17.51
N CYS A 279 11.07 -8.62 -18.03
CA CYS A 279 11.19 -7.99 -19.34
C CYS A 279 10.56 -8.85 -20.46
N VAL A 280 10.73 -10.18 -20.39
CA VAL A 280 10.13 -11.13 -21.35
C VAL A 280 8.61 -11.21 -21.14
N VAL A 281 8.19 -11.33 -19.88
CA VAL A 281 6.76 -11.36 -19.49
C VAL A 281 6.05 -10.08 -19.94
N PHE A 282 6.67 -8.91 -19.75
CA PHE A 282 6.11 -7.62 -20.14
C PHE A 282 5.89 -7.55 -21.65
N ALA A 283 6.88 -7.96 -22.46
CA ALA A 283 6.73 -8.02 -23.91
C ALA A 283 5.60 -8.97 -24.34
N GLY A 284 5.47 -10.13 -23.68
CA GLY A 284 4.39 -11.08 -23.92
C GLY A 284 3.00 -10.54 -23.54
N ASN A 285 2.90 -9.87 -22.39
CA ASN A 285 1.65 -9.23 -21.96
C ASN A 285 1.24 -8.08 -22.87
N LEU A 286 2.20 -7.26 -23.34
CA LEU A 286 1.94 -6.21 -24.33
C LEU A 286 1.42 -6.81 -25.64
N LYS A 287 2.02 -7.91 -26.11
CA LYS A 287 1.55 -8.63 -27.30
C LYS A 287 0.13 -9.20 -27.12
N ASN A 288 -0.17 -9.81 -25.96
CA ASN A 288 -1.52 -10.29 -25.64
C ASN A 288 -2.54 -9.15 -25.69
N MET A 289 -2.21 -8.04 -25.03
CA MET A 289 -3.09 -6.87 -24.99
C MET A 289 -3.36 -6.32 -26.40
N ILE A 290 -2.34 -6.19 -27.24
CA ILE A 290 -2.52 -5.72 -28.63
C ILE A 290 -3.38 -6.70 -29.43
N TYR A 291 -3.13 -8.00 -29.33
CA TYR A 291 -3.91 -9.02 -30.05
C TYR A 291 -5.39 -9.00 -29.64
N ASP A 292 -5.64 -8.95 -28.33
CA ASP A 292 -6.97 -8.93 -27.73
C ASP A 292 -7.74 -7.63 -28.08
N ILE A 293 -7.08 -6.47 -28.10
CA ILE A 293 -7.70 -5.19 -28.50
C ILE A 293 -8.00 -5.16 -30.01
N VAL A 294 -7.09 -5.67 -30.85
CA VAL A 294 -7.29 -5.71 -32.30
C VAL A 294 -8.39 -6.71 -32.67
N SER A 295 -8.50 -7.84 -31.96
CA SER A 295 -9.57 -8.82 -32.19
C SER A 295 -10.94 -8.22 -31.83
N LEU A 296 -11.05 -7.52 -30.71
CA LEU A 296 -12.23 -6.71 -30.36
C LEU A 296 -12.59 -5.71 -31.45
N GLY A 297 -11.60 -4.97 -31.97
CA GLY A 297 -11.81 -3.97 -33.02
C GLY A 297 -12.31 -4.56 -34.34
N LYS A 298 -11.78 -5.73 -34.75
CA LYS A 298 -12.21 -6.45 -35.96
C LYS A 298 -13.61 -7.05 -35.83
N ASP A 299 -13.94 -7.61 -34.66
CA ASP A 299 -15.30 -8.09 -34.37
C ASP A 299 -16.31 -6.92 -34.37
N CYS A 300 -15.90 -5.71 -33.98
CA CYS A 300 -16.76 -4.53 -33.91
C CYS A 300 -16.90 -3.77 -35.25
N SER A 301 -15.88 -3.79 -36.11
CA SER A 301 -15.90 -3.08 -37.41
C SER A 301 -16.55 -3.87 -38.56
N ILE A 302 -16.86 -5.15 -38.37
CA ILE A 302 -17.51 -6.01 -39.39
C ILE A 302 -19.04 -6.07 -39.24
N SER A 303 -19.69 -5.36 -38.29
CA SER A 303 -21.16 -5.38 -38.30
C SER A 303 -21.89 -4.18 -37.71
N ALA A 304 -22.57 -3.44 -38.60
CA ALA A 304 -23.77 -2.66 -38.31
C ALA A 304 -25.00 -3.54 -37.96
N THR A 305 -24.81 -4.84 -37.81
CA THR A 305 -25.78 -5.83 -37.34
C THR A 305 -25.06 -6.75 -36.39
N CYS A 306 -24.91 -6.34 -35.13
CA CYS A 306 -24.39 -7.20 -34.07
C CYS A 306 -25.07 -8.57 -34.21
N SER A 307 -24.35 -9.57 -34.74
CA SER A 307 -24.81 -10.97 -34.76
C SER A 307 -24.69 -11.43 -33.32
N HIS A 308 -25.67 -10.97 -32.55
CA HIS A 308 -25.93 -11.38 -31.18
C HIS A 308 -26.39 -12.85 -31.15
N TYR A 309 -26.43 -13.54 -32.30
CA TYR A 309 -27.10 -14.84 -32.45
C TYR A 309 -26.14 -16.04 -32.51
N GLU A 310 -24.87 -15.90 -32.90
CA GLU A 310 -23.93 -17.05 -32.90
C GLU A 310 -23.15 -17.21 -31.59
N LYS A 311 -22.88 -16.14 -30.83
CA LYS A 311 -22.26 -16.27 -29.48
C LYS A 311 -23.27 -16.59 -28.37
N VAL A 312 -24.58 -16.38 -28.60
CA VAL A 312 -25.65 -16.82 -27.67
C VAL A 312 -26.03 -18.30 -27.89
N SER A 313 -25.87 -18.84 -29.10
CA SER A 313 -26.15 -20.26 -29.38
C SER A 313 -25.21 -21.23 -28.65
N ASN A 314 -24.01 -20.80 -28.23
CA ASN A 314 -23.10 -21.61 -27.42
C ASN A 314 -23.33 -21.48 -25.90
N ALA A 315 -24.20 -20.57 -25.46
CA ALA A 315 -24.63 -20.51 -24.06
C ALA A 315 -25.48 -21.74 -23.67
N ILE A 316 -25.98 -22.49 -24.65
CA ILE A 316 -26.69 -23.77 -24.45
C ILE A 316 -25.73 -24.89 -24.01
N ASN A 317 -24.40 -24.73 -24.22
CA ASN A 317 -23.34 -25.64 -23.74
C ASN A 317 -22.59 -25.10 -22.50
N GLY A 318 -23.13 -24.08 -21.81
CA GLY A 318 -22.67 -23.68 -20.48
C GLY A 318 -21.28 -23.05 -20.37
N THR A 319 -20.63 -22.66 -21.47
CA THR A 319 -19.31 -22.01 -21.44
C THR A 319 -19.39 -20.55 -21.89
N PHE A 320 -19.34 -19.62 -20.94
CA PHE A 320 -19.24 -18.19 -21.19
C PHE A 320 -17.78 -17.85 -21.50
N TYR A 321 -17.49 -17.38 -22.71
CA TYR A 321 -16.17 -16.91 -23.11
C TYR A 321 -16.11 -15.39 -22.97
N PHE A 322 -15.24 -14.89 -22.08
CA PHE A 322 -14.92 -13.46 -22.04
C PHE A 322 -14.23 -13.03 -23.35
N PRO A 323 -14.50 -11.82 -23.87
CA PRO A 323 -13.91 -11.33 -25.11
C PRO A 323 -12.42 -10.97 -24.97
N LEU A 324 -11.92 -10.91 -23.74
CA LEU A 324 -10.54 -10.58 -23.39
C LEU A 324 -9.99 -11.66 -22.46
N THR A 325 -8.68 -11.92 -22.55
CA THR A 325 -8.04 -12.77 -21.54
C THR A 325 -8.07 -12.09 -20.16
N PRO A 326 -8.22 -12.83 -19.04
CA PRO A 326 -8.28 -12.24 -17.70
C PRO A 326 -7.06 -11.36 -17.35
N SER A 327 -5.88 -11.72 -17.84
CA SER A 327 -4.65 -10.94 -17.69
C SER A 327 -4.71 -9.62 -18.46
N THR A 328 -5.20 -9.62 -19.70
CA THR A 328 -5.42 -8.38 -20.47
C THR A 328 -6.45 -7.50 -19.78
N MET A 329 -7.58 -8.05 -19.32
CA MET A 329 -8.59 -7.28 -18.59
C MET A 329 -8.00 -6.61 -17.35
N TYR A 330 -7.26 -7.38 -16.55
CA TYR A 330 -6.59 -6.89 -15.35
C TYR A 330 -5.60 -5.77 -15.68
N LEU A 331 -4.69 -5.98 -16.62
CA LEU A 331 -3.66 -5.00 -16.98
C LEU A 331 -4.25 -3.73 -17.58
N VAL A 332 -5.28 -3.83 -18.43
CA VAL A 332 -5.96 -2.67 -19.01
C VAL A 332 -6.67 -1.87 -17.91
N LEU A 333 -7.47 -2.52 -17.07
CA LEU A 333 -8.17 -1.85 -15.96
C LEU A 333 -7.18 -1.19 -14.99
N PHE A 334 -6.10 -1.89 -14.66
CA PHE A 334 -5.06 -1.40 -13.75
C PHE A 334 -4.30 -0.20 -14.35
N THR A 335 -3.93 -0.27 -15.63
CA THR A 335 -3.26 0.84 -16.33
C THR A 335 -4.17 2.06 -16.44
N LEU A 336 -5.45 1.85 -16.79
CA LEU A 336 -6.44 2.93 -16.83
C LEU A 336 -6.64 3.57 -15.46
N LEU A 337 -6.72 2.77 -14.40
CA LEU A 337 -6.84 3.26 -13.03
C LEU A 337 -5.69 4.21 -12.67
N PHE A 338 -4.44 3.82 -12.99
CA PHE A 338 -3.28 4.66 -12.73
C PHE A 338 -3.21 5.91 -13.59
N ILE A 339 -3.56 5.81 -14.88
CA ILE A 339 -3.62 7.00 -15.75
C ILE A 339 -4.67 7.99 -15.23
N LEU A 340 -5.86 7.51 -14.85
CA LEU A 340 -6.92 8.34 -14.28
C LEU A 340 -6.47 8.99 -12.96
N ALA A 341 -5.82 8.24 -12.07
CA ALA A 341 -5.29 8.79 -10.83
C ALA A 341 -4.20 9.85 -11.08
N GLY A 342 -3.29 9.62 -12.03
CA GLY A 342 -2.31 10.60 -12.42
C GLY A 342 -2.95 11.87 -13.00
N LEU A 343 -4.03 11.75 -13.79
CA LEU A 343 -4.77 12.90 -14.31
C LEU A 343 -5.47 13.71 -13.21
N LEU A 344 -5.80 13.10 -12.08
CA LEU A 344 -6.31 13.80 -10.90
C LEU A 344 -5.19 14.47 -10.08
N HIS A 345 -3.94 14.04 -10.25
CA HIS A 345 -2.76 14.55 -9.54
C HIS A 345 -1.76 15.14 -10.53
N MET A 346 -2.15 16.21 -11.22
CA MET A 346 -1.38 16.70 -12.38
C MET A 346 0.06 17.12 -12.09
N ASN A 347 0.33 17.62 -10.89
CA ASN A 347 1.68 17.97 -10.45
C ASN A 347 2.59 16.75 -10.32
N GLU A 348 2.02 15.56 -10.14
CA GLU A 348 2.71 14.29 -9.94
C GLU A 348 2.48 13.32 -11.11
N PHE A 349 1.95 13.79 -12.25
CA PHE A 349 1.68 12.93 -13.40
C PHE A 349 2.94 12.24 -13.93
N SER A 350 4.10 12.89 -13.78
CA SER A 350 5.41 12.32 -14.14
C SER A 350 5.75 11.04 -13.36
N CYS A 351 5.16 10.83 -12.17
CA CYS A 351 5.34 9.59 -11.40
C CYS A 351 4.93 8.35 -12.20
N LEU A 352 3.96 8.45 -13.12
CA LEU A 352 3.54 7.34 -13.98
C LEU A 352 4.68 6.77 -14.84
N ILE A 353 5.68 7.58 -15.21
CA ILE A 353 6.86 7.13 -15.96
C ILE A 353 7.61 6.06 -15.15
N HIS A 354 7.73 6.28 -13.83
CA HIS A 354 8.35 5.33 -12.93
C HIS A 354 7.49 4.07 -12.69
N GLY A 355 6.18 4.14 -12.98
CA GLY A 355 5.27 2.99 -12.92
C GLY A 355 5.65 1.85 -13.86
N VAL A 356 6.30 2.14 -15.00
CA VAL A 356 6.82 1.09 -15.90
C VAL A 356 7.94 0.31 -15.22
N TRP A 357 8.86 1.02 -14.55
CA TRP A 357 9.93 0.39 -13.79
C TRP A 357 9.38 -0.40 -12.60
N TYR A 358 8.39 0.16 -11.89
CA TYR A 358 7.68 -0.53 -10.81
C TYR A 358 7.10 -1.86 -11.29
N PHE A 359 6.45 -1.90 -12.46
CA PHE A 359 5.91 -3.13 -13.02
C PHE A 359 6.99 -4.16 -13.36
N LEU A 360 8.11 -3.73 -13.96
CA LEU A 360 9.22 -4.63 -14.31
C LEU A 360 9.93 -5.21 -13.07
N ALA A 361 9.86 -4.50 -11.95
CA ALA A 361 10.41 -4.96 -10.68
C ALA A 361 9.52 -5.98 -9.94
N LEU A 362 8.27 -6.20 -10.37
CA LEU A 362 7.38 -7.20 -9.76
C LEU A 362 7.79 -8.63 -10.13
N PRO A 363 7.74 -9.64 -9.24
CA PRO A 363 7.45 -9.53 -7.82
C PRO A 363 8.71 -9.05 -7.08
N SER A 364 8.60 -7.87 -6.48
CA SER A 364 9.63 -7.25 -5.64
C SER A 364 9.42 -7.56 -4.17
#